data_AF-A0A2D3VKD1-F1
#
_entry.id   AF-A0A2D3VKD1-F1
#
_cell.length_a   1.000
_cell.length_b   1.000
_cell.length_c   1.000
_cell.angle_alpha   90.00
_cell.angle_beta   90.00
_cell.angle_gamma   90.00
#
_symmetry.space_group_name_H-M   'P 1'
#
loop_
_entity.id
_entity.type
_entity.pdbx_description
1 polymer ?
#
loop_
_entity_poly.entity_id
_entity_poly.type
_entity_poly.pdbx_seq_one_letter_code
_entity_poly.pdbx_strand_id
1 'polypeptide(L)' 'MVVFTEAIVNYIVKYYNVNRAEVIMMVEDEWDAIEDAFYAQNTNVKEMAKELLNLYMVA' A
#
# COMPACT_ATOMS: atom_id res chain seq x y z
N MET A 1 7.74 -4.63 -9.66
CA MET A 1 7.58 -4.11 -8.30
C MET A 1 7.10 -2.67 -8.29
N VAL A 2 7.86 -1.72 -8.85
CA VAL A 2 7.47 -0.28 -8.89
C VAL A 2 6.06 -0.04 -9.43
N VAL A 3 5.62 -0.81 -10.43
CA VAL A 3 4.26 -0.69 -10.99
C VAL A 3 3.16 -1.11 -9.98
N PHE A 4 3.44 -2.10 -9.13
CA PHE A 4 2.48 -2.60 -8.14
C PHE A 4 2.37 -1.64 -6.95
N THR A 5 3.51 -1.14 -6.44
CA THR A 5 3.52 -0.11 -5.38
C THR A 5 2.88 1.18 -5.85
N GLU A 6 3.16 1.63 -7.07
CA GLU A 6 2.52 2.82 -7.63
C GLU A 6 1.01 2.64 -7.81
N ALA A 7 0.55 1.43 -8.15
CA ALA A 7 -0.87 1.12 -8.19
C ALA A 7 -1.52 1.23 -6.79
N ILE A 8 -0.83 0.78 -5.74
CA ILE A 8 -1.27 0.90 -4.34
C ILE A 8 -1.33 2.38 -3.94
N VAL A 9 -0.26 3.14 -4.19
CA VAL A 9 -0.19 4.58 -3.88
C VAL A 9 -1.34 5.33 -4.56
N ASN A 10 -1.53 5.10 -5.86
CA ASN A 10 -2.60 5.74 -6.62
C ASN A 10 -3.99 5.34 -6.11
N TYR A 11 -4.18 4.10 -5.68
CA TYR A 11 -5.44 3.65 -5.09
C TYR A 11 -5.74 4.36 -3.77
N ILE A 12 -4.77 4.40 -2.86
CA ILE A 12 -4.94 5.04 -1.55
C ILE A 12 -5.23 6.54 -1.71
N VAL A 13 -4.43 7.24 -2.51
CA VAL A 13 -4.62 8.69 -2.76
C VAL A 13 -6.00 8.97 -3.35
N LYS A 14 -6.44 8.15 -4.33
CA LYS A 14 -7.72 8.36 -5.01
C LYS A 14 -8.93 8.10 -4.12
N TYR A 15 -8.89 7.07 -3.29
CA TYR A 15 -10.08 6.60 -2.55
C TYR A 15 -10.12 7.01 -1.08
N TYR A 16 -8.97 7.32 -0.48
CA TYR A 16 -8.86 7.64 0.95
C TYR A 16 -8.39 9.07 1.21
N ASN A 17 -8.11 9.84 0.16
CA ASN A 17 -7.74 11.26 0.24
C ASN A 17 -6.54 11.52 1.19
N VAL A 18 -5.62 10.56 1.27
CA VAL A 18 -4.37 10.66 2.01
C VAL A 18 -3.33 11.36 1.14
N ASN A 19 -2.43 12.14 1.74
CA ASN A 19 -1.39 12.83 1.00
C ASN A 19 -0.47 11.82 0.31
N ARG A 20 -0.22 12.00 -0.99
CA ARG A 20 0.63 11.09 -1.77
C ARG A 20 2.01 10.86 -1.13
N ALA A 21 2.63 11.88 -0.55
CA ALA A 21 3.93 11.74 0.10
C ALA A 21 3.87 10.83 1.33
N GLU A 22 2.83 10.95 2.14
CA GLU A 22 2.60 10.08 3.31
C GLU A 22 2.36 8.63 2.88
N VAL A 23 1.59 8.42 1.81
CA VAL A 23 1.34 7.08 1.27
C VAL A 23 2.61 6.44 0.73
N ILE A 24 3.48 7.22 0.07
CA ILE A 24 4.78 6.73 -0.41
C ILE A 24 5.63 6.27 0.77
N MET A 25 5.73 7.09 1.83
CA MET A 25 6.46 6.70 3.04
C MET A 25 5.89 5.43 3.66
N MET A 26 4.57 5.32 3.75
CA MET A 26 3.90 4.13 4.30
C MET A 26 4.18 2.86 3.48
N VAL A 27 4.20 2.99 2.14
CA VAL A 27 4.53 1.87 1.24
C VAL A 27 6.01 1.51 1.32
N GLU A 28 6.89 2.49 1.56
CA GLU A 28 8.33 2.25 1.75
C GLU A 28 8.61 1.57 3.10
N ASP A 29 7.95 2.01 4.18
CA ASP A 29 8.10 1.44 5.52
C ASP A 29 7.60 -0.01 5.58
N GLU A 30 6.54 -0.33 4.85
CA GLU A 30 5.93 -1.67 4.81
C GLU A 30 6.34 -2.49 3.58
N TRP A 31 7.45 -2.12 2.93
CA TRP A 31 7.87 -2.72 1.66
C TRP A 31 8.02 -4.24 1.76
N ASP A 32 8.66 -4.74 2.82
CA ASP A 32 8.90 -6.18 3.00
C ASP A 32 7.60 -6.99 3.03
N ALA A 33 6.57 -6.48 3.73
CA ALA A 33 5.27 -7.13 3.81
C ALA A 33 4.52 -7.11 2.47
N ILE A 34 4.61 -6.00 1.72
CA ILE A 34 4.03 -5.85 0.39
C ILE A 34 4.70 -6.82 -0.59
N GLU A 35 6.03 -6.93 -0.54
CA GLU A 35 6.84 -7.79 -1.39
C GLU A 35 6.49 -9.26 -1.16
N ASP A 36 6.44 -9.71 0.09
CA ASP A 36 6.07 -11.08 0.46
C ASP A 36 4.64 -11.44 0.00
N ALA A 37 3.68 -10.55 0.23
CA ALA A 37 2.29 -10.76 -0.18
C ALA A 37 2.13 -10.80 -1.71
N PHE A 38 2.91 -9.98 -2.43
CA PHE A 38 2.96 -9.99 -3.89
C PHE A 38 3.55 -11.30 -4.43
N TYR A 39 4.67 -11.77 -3.87
CA TYR A 39 5.29 -13.04 -4.27
C TYR A 39 4.43 -14.25 -3.96
N ALA A 40 3.69 -14.21 -2.85
CA ALA A 40 2.71 -15.24 -2.50
C ALA A 40 1.48 -15.26 -3.44
N GLN A 41 1.35 -14.28 -4.37
CA GLN A 41 0.16 -14.05 -5.22
C GLN A 41 -1.14 -13.97 -4.41
N ASN A 42 -1.03 -13.61 -3.13
CA ASN A 42 -2.08 -13.82 -2.16
C ASN A 42 -2.91 -12.55 -1.91
N THR A 43 -2.64 -11.48 -2.66
CA THR A 43 -3.30 -10.19 -2.48
C THR A 43 -3.40 -9.42 -3.79
N ASN A 44 -4.43 -8.59 -3.91
CA ASN A 44 -4.57 -7.62 -4.98
C ASN A 44 -4.34 -6.18 -4.46
N VAL A 45 -4.09 -5.23 -5.37
CA VAL A 45 -3.80 -3.82 -5.05
C VAL A 45 -4.78 -3.21 -4.03
N LYS A 46 -6.06 -3.58 -4.11
CA LYS A 46 -7.11 -3.04 -3.24
C LYS A 46 -7.03 -3.62 -1.83
N GLU A 47 -6.75 -4.90 -1.69
CA GLU A 47 -6.58 -5.55 -0.38
C GLU A 47 -5.35 -4.99 0.32
N MET A 48 -4.21 -4.94 -0.38
CA MET A 48 -2.98 -4.35 0.14
C MET A 48 -3.15 -2.89 0.56
N ALA A 49 -3.83 -2.08 -0.25
CA ALA A 49 -4.12 -0.69 0.10
C ALA A 49 -4.94 -0.54 1.39
N LYS A 50 -5.89 -1.46 1.64
CA LYS A 50 -6.68 -1.47 2.88
C LYS A 50 -5.86 -1.90 4.09
N GLU A 51 -5.02 -2.91 3.93
CA GLU A 51 -4.15 -3.40 4.99
C GLU A 51 -3.17 -2.31 5.45
N LEU A 52 -2.52 -1.63 4.51
CA LEU A 52 -1.61 -0.50 4.80
C LEU A 52 -2.32 0.62 5.57
N LEU A 53 -3.53 0.99 5.15
CA LEU A 53 -4.32 2.00 5.86
C LEU A 53 -4.77 1.55 7.25
N ASN A 54 -5.11 0.27 7.43
CA ASN A 54 -5.47 -0.27 8.73
C ASN A 54 -4.28 -0.26 9.69
N LEU A 55 -3.08 -0.57 9.21
CA LEU A 55 -1.86 -0.47 10.00
C LEU A 55 -1.61 0.99 10.44
N TYR A 56 -1.81 1.93 9.52
CA TYR A 56 -1.54 3.35 9.77
C TYR A 56 -2.60 4.05 10.65
N MET A 57 -3.88 3.70 10.55
CA MET A 57 -4.95 4.34 11.33
C MET A 57 -5.09 3.79 12.77
N VAL A 58 -4.42 2.68 13.09
CA VAL A 58 -4.45 2.06 14.42
C VAL A 58 -3.23 2.46 15.27
N ALA A 59 -2.22 3.08 14.66
CA ALA A 59 -1.08 3.71 15.33
C ALA A 59 -1.42 5.14 15.81
#